data_AF-R0LKA5-F1
#
_entry.id   AF-R0LKA5-F1
#
_cell.length_a   1.000
_cell.length_b   1.000
_cell.length_c   1.000
_cell.angle_alpha   90.00
_cell.angle_beta   90.00
_cell.angle_gamma   90.00
#
_symmetry.space_group_name_H-M   'P 1'
#
loop_
_entity.id
_entity.type
_entity.pdbx_description
1 polymer ?
#
loop_
_entity_poly.entity_id
_entity_poly.type
_entity_poly.pdbx_seq_one_letter_code
_entity_poly.pdbx_strand_id
1 'polypeptide(L)'
;ARLEVHKFGITGYQKQEQRLWERERAIMLGAKPPKKQHINYKEYQEKMKEKKAAKEDDKGKEHKGDSLKKKKKKDLKERKAKRKKSVPSIWAAGQVGKFRDGTLILQSGDIKKIKSSKVVK
;
A
#
# COMPACT_ATOMS: atom_id res chain seq x y z
N ALA A 1 -3.82 -30.74 11.94
CA ALA A 1 -2.38 -30.85 12.29
C ALA A 1 -1.61 -29.50 12.41
N ARG A 2 -2.13 -28.33 12.00
CA ARG A 2 -1.37 -27.05 12.08
C ARG A 2 -1.29 -26.42 13.48
N LEU A 3 -2.28 -26.67 14.34
CA LEU A 3 -2.38 -26.03 15.65
C LEU A 3 -1.26 -26.47 16.61
N GLU A 4 -0.89 -27.75 16.58
CA GLU A 4 0.14 -28.33 17.44
C GLU A 4 1.54 -27.81 17.09
N VAL A 5 1.85 -27.65 15.79
CA VAL A 5 3.12 -27.08 15.33
C VAL A 5 3.32 -25.66 15.87
N HIS A 6 2.28 -24.82 15.86
CA HIS A 6 2.37 -23.47 16.42
C HIS A 6 2.46 -23.43 17.95
N LYS A 7 2.01 -24.48 18.65
CA LYS A 7 2.11 -24.57 20.12
C LYS A 7 3.50 -25.08 20.54
N PHE A 8 4.02 -26.07 19.82
CA PHE A 8 5.28 -26.76 20.13
C PHE A 8 6.48 -25.82 20.18
N GLY A 9 6.55 -24.82 19.30
CA GLY A 9 7.65 -23.85 19.30
C GLY A 9 7.67 -22.89 20.48
N ILE A 10 6.59 -22.80 21.28
CA ILE A 10 6.43 -21.76 22.32
C ILE A 10 6.66 -22.32 23.73
N THR A 11 6.47 -23.63 23.94
CA THR A 11 6.47 -24.26 25.27
C THR A 11 7.82 -24.30 26.00
N GLY A 12 8.93 -23.98 25.31
CA GLY A 12 10.28 -23.97 25.90
C GLY A 12 10.75 -22.62 26.47
N TYR A 13 9.98 -21.54 26.30
CA TYR A 13 10.37 -20.20 26.73
C TYR A 13 10.00 -19.89 28.18
N GLN A 14 10.62 -18.85 28.76
CA GLN A 14 10.19 -18.33 30.06
C GLN A 14 8.73 -17.86 30.01
N LYS A 15 8.00 -17.98 31.12
CA LYS A 15 6.54 -17.72 31.15
C LYS A 15 6.13 -16.34 30.61
N GLN A 16 6.96 -15.31 30.78
CA GLN A 16 6.66 -13.97 30.27
C GLN A 16 6.73 -13.91 28.74
N GLU A 17 7.79 -14.46 28.17
CA GLU A 17 8.00 -14.55 26.72
C GLU A 17 6.94 -15.45 26.09
N GLN A 18 6.65 -16.59 26.73
CA GLN A 18 5.62 -17.52 26.30
C GLN A 18 4.26 -16.83 26.09
N ARG A 19 3.85 -15.97 27.03
CA ARG A 19 2.57 -15.21 26.94
C ARG A 19 2.55 -14.25 25.76
N LEU A 20 3.67 -13.61 25.44
CA LEU A 20 3.77 -12.70 24.29
C LEU A 20 3.60 -13.49 22.99
N TRP A 21 4.30 -14.61 22.84
CA TRP A 21 4.23 -15.48 21.67
C TRP A 21 2.85 -16.12 21.50
N GLU A 22 2.25 -16.59 22.59
CA GLU A 22 0.89 -17.14 22.58
C GLU A 22 -0.14 -16.08 22.19
N ARG A 23 0.03 -14.84 22.64
CA ARG A 23 -0.83 -13.72 22.24
C ARG A 23 -0.71 -13.41 20.76
N GLU A 24 0.51 -13.34 20.23
CA GLU A 24 0.74 -13.14 18.79
C GLU A 24 0.18 -14.28 17.96
N ARG A 25 0.36 -15.53 18.42
CA ARG A 25 -0.24 -16.71 17.81
C ARG A 25 -1.76 -16.62 17.80
N ALA A 26 -2.38 -16.25 18.92
CA ALA A 26 -3.82 -16.08 19.00
C ALA A 26 -4.30 -15.04 17.99
N ILE A 27 -3.59 -13.91 17.86
CA ILE A 27 -3.90 -12.87 16.85
C ILE A 27 -3.79 -13.45 15.43
N MET A 28 -2.73 -14.21 15.13
CA MET A 28 -2.59 -14.88 13.83
C MET A 28 -3.71 -15.88 13.54
N LEU A 29 -4.22 -16.58 14.56
CA LEU A 29 -5.34 -17.50 14.47
C LEU A 29 -6.71 -16.78 14.40
N GLY A 30 -6.72 -15.44 14.40
CA GLY A 30 -7.92 -14.63 14.24
C GLY A 30 -8.47 -14.02 15.54
N ALA A 31 -7.79 -14.18 16.67
CA ALA A 31 -8.17 -13.48 17.90
C ALA A 31 -8.02 -11.96 17.73
N LYS A 32 -8.92 -11.21 18.35
CA LYS A 32 -8.90 -9.74 18.29
C LYS A 32 -7.67 -9.20 19.02
N PRO A 33 -6.84 -8.35 18.37
CA PRO A 33 -5.72 -7.70 19.03
C PRO A 33 -6.16 -6.86 20.24
N PRO A 34 -5.29 -6.72 21.25
CA PRO A 34 -5.59 -5.89 22.40
C PRO A 34 -5.75 -4.41 22.02
N LYS A 35 -6.59 -3.71 22.78
CA LYS A 35 -6.77 -2.26 22.61
C LYS A 35 -5.47 -1.54 22.95
N LYS A 36 -5.13 -0.53 22.16
CA LYS A 36 -4.01 0.37 22.44
C LYS A 36 -4.36 1.28 23.60
N GLN A 37 -3.36 1.66 24.39
CA GLN A 37 -3.53 2.70 25.40
C GLN A 37 -3.88 4.03 24.72
N HIS A 38 -4.68 4.84 25.41
CA HIS A 38 -4.98 6.20 24.97
C HIS A 38 -3.72 7.06 25.08
N ILE A 39 -3.41 7.83 24.04
CA ILE A 39 -2.22 8.68 23.96
C ILE A 39 -2.66 10.03 23.39
N ASN A 40 -2.08 11.13 23.89
CA ASN A 40 -2.34 12.46 23.35
C ASN A 40 -1.93 12.54 21.87
N TYR A 41 -2.71 13.26 21.06
CA TYR A 41 -2.47 13.38 19.62
C TYR A 41 -1.09 13.98 19.28
N LYS A 42 -0.60 14.94 20.07
CA LYS A 42 0.72 15.56 19.85
C LYS A 42 1.84 14.53 20.03
N GLU A 43 1.82 13.77 21.12
CA GLU A 43 2.78 12.69 21.37
C GLU A 43 2.70 11.58 20.31
N TYR A 44 1.49 11.26 19.84
CA TYR A 44 1.31 10.28 18.77
C TYR A 44 1.99 10.72 17.47
N GLN A 45 1.85 12.00 17.11
CA GLN A 45 2.49 12.60 15.95
C GLN A 45 4.03 12.52 16.05
N GLU A 46 4.60 12.87 17.20
CA GLU A 46 6.04 12.80 17.47
C GLU A 46 6.57 11.36 17.35
N LYS A 47 5.91 10.40 18.01
CA LYS A 47 6.23 8.96 17.90
C LYS A 47 6.18 8.48 16.46
N MET A 48 5.29 9.01 15.63
CA MET A 48 5.20 8.66 14.20
C MET A 48 6.31 9.29 13.36
N LYS A 49 6.79 10.49 13.72
CA LYS A 49 7.97 11.11 13.09
C LYS A 49 9.24 10.36 13.45
N GLU A 50 9.46 10.05 14.73
CA GLU A 50 10.59 9.25 15.22
C GLU A 50 10.65 7.87 14.55
N LYS A 51 9.51 7.15 14.50
CA LYS A 51 9.41 5.86 13.83
C LYS A 51 9.69 5.93 12.33
N LYS A 52 9.42 7.06 11.67
CA LYS A 52 9.75 7.26 10.26
C LYS A 52 11.24 7.48 10.09
N ALA A 53 11.85 8.33 10.92
CA ALA A 53 13.29 8.60 10.92
C ALA A 53 14.09 7.31 11.18
N ALA A 54 13.77 6.56 12.24
CA ALA A 54 14.44 5.30 12.56
C ALA A 54 14.33 4.26 11.42
N LYS A 55 13.19 4.22 10.71
CA LYS A 55 13.01 3.35 9.54
C LYS A 55 13.75 3.81 8.30
N GLU A 56 14.12 5.08 8.21
CA GLU A 56 14.95 5.60 7.12
C GLU A 56 16.42 5.30 7.40
N ASP A 57 16.86 5.47 8.65
CA ASP A 57 18.21 5.09 9.09
C ASP A 57 18.48 3.59 8.93
N ASP A 58 17.50 2.75 9.30
CA ASP A 58 17.61 1.30 9.17
C ASP A 58 17.64 0.85 7.70
N LYS A 59 16.84 1.47 6.82
CA LYS A 59 16.93 1.23 5.37
C LYS A 59 18.28 1.64 4.77
N GLY A 60 18.92 2.67 5.34
CA GLY A 60 20.28 3.05 4.98
C GLY A 60 21.31 1.94 5.26
N LYS A 61 21.10 1.15 6.33
CA LYS A 61 21.94 0.01 6.71
C LYS A 61 21.56 -1.28 5.98
N GLU A 62 20.27 -1.57 5.78
CA GLU A 62 19.79 -2.75 5.07
C GLU A 62 20.14 -2.76 3.57
N HIS A 63 20.49 -1.61 2.97
CA HIS A 63 20.90 -1.54 1.56
C HIS A 63 22.25 -2.18 1.26
N LYS A 64 23.02 -2.63 2.26
CA LYS A 64 24.23 -3.43 2.05
C LYS A 64 24.03 -4.95 2.14
N GLY A 65 22.86 -5.46 2.56
CA GLY A 65 22.72 -6.89 2.92
C GLY A 65 21.57 -7.69 2.29
N ASP A 66 20.45 -7.08 1.85
CA ASP A 66 19.27 -7.87 1.44
C ASP A 66 18.76 -7.46 0.05
N SER A 67 19.42 -8.00 -0.99
CA SER A 67 19.05 -7.82 -2.40
C SER A 67 17.85 -8.69 -2.82
N LEU A 68 17.35 -9.59 -1.96
CA LEU A 68 16.29 -10.54 -2.31
C LEU A 68 14.88 -10.01 -2.04
N LYS A 69 14.67 -9.19 -1.00
CA LYS A 69 13.33 -8.60 -0.72
C LYS A 69 12.98 -7.37 -1.58
N LYS A 70 13.97 -6.75 -2.23
CA LYS A 70 13.78 -5.54 -3.05
C LYS A 70 13.17 -5.82 -4.43
N LYS A 71 13.29 -7.04 -4.98
CA LYS A 71 12.76 -7.38 -6.31
C LYS A 71 11.23 -7.21 -6.40
N LYS A 72 10.46 -7.68 -5.41
CA LYS A 72 8.98 -7.53 -5.41
C LYS A 72 8.49 -6.08 -5.34
N LYS A 73 9.24 -5.15 -4.70
CA LYS A 73 8.85 -3.73 -4.63
C LYS A 73 9.32 -2.91 -5.83
N LYS A 74 10.47 -3.24 -6.45
CA LYS A 74 10.91 -2.60 -7.70
C LYS A 74 9.99 -2.97 -8.86
N ASP A 75 9.60 -4.23 -9.00
CA ASP A 75 8.65 -4.64 -10.05
C ASP A 75 7.28 -3.98 -9.89
N LEU A 76 6.80 -3.74 -8.66
CA LEU A 76 5.53 -3.03 -8.45
C LEU A 76 5.63 -1.54 -8.76
N LYS A 77 6.73 -0.87 -8.36
CA LYS A 77 6.96 0.55 -8.66
C LYS A 77 7.26 0.79 -10.14
N GLU A 78 8.02 -0.08 -10.80
CA GLU A 78 8.22 -0.03 -12.25
C GLU A 78 6.94 -0.37 -13.00
N ARG A 79 6.14 -1.35 -12.56
CA ARG A 79 4.80 -1.60 -13.13
C ARG A 79 3.85 -0.42 -12.92
N LYS A 80 3.95 0.35 -11.83
CA LYS A 80 3.13 1.55 -11.60
C LYS A 80 3.66 2.80 -12.31
N ALA A 81 4.98 2.93 -12.50
CA ALA A 81 5.60 4.03 -13.23
C ALA A 81 5.48 3.87 -14.75
N LYS A 82 5.57 2.64 -15.27
CA LYS A 82 5.28 2.33 -16.69
C LYS A 82 3.78 2.41 -17.02
N ARG A 83 2.89 2.30 -16.03
CA ARG A 83 1.44 2.54 -16.19
C ARG A 83 1.06 4.03 -16.28
N LYS A 84 2.01 4.96 -16.30
CA LYS A 84 1.75 6.37 -16.64
C LYS A 84 1.60 6.64 -18.14
N LYS A 85 1.67 5.61 -18.98
CA LYS A 85 0.96 5.61 -20.28
C LYS A 85 -0.17 4.61 -20.15
N SER A 86 -1.25 5.03 -19.49
CA SER A 86 -2.51 4.29 -19.55
C SER A 86 -2.94 4.32 -21.01
N VAL A 87 -2.67 3.23 -21.72
CA VAL A 87 -3.38 2.92 -22.97
C VAL A 87 -4.86 3.14 -22.66
N PRO A 88 -5.58 4.00 -23.39
CA PRO A 88 -7.01 4.16 -23.18
C PRO A 88 -7.65 2.78 -23.24
N SER A 89 -8.21 2.37 -22.11
CA SER A 89 -8.98 1.14 -22.01
C SER A 89 -10.14 1.28 -22.99
N ILE A 90 -10.05 0.55 -24.10
CA ILE A 90 -11.18 0.14 -24.94
C ILE A 90 -12.11 1.33 -25.23
N TRP A 91 -11.71 2.24 -26.11
CA TRP A 91 -12.65 3.20 -26.70
C TRP A 91 -12.93 2.81 -28.13
N ALA A 92 -14.22 2.67 -28.44
CA ALA A 92 -14.69 2.68 -29.82
C ALA A 92 -14.13 3.95 -30.48
N ALA A 93 -13.40 3.78 -31.57
CA ALA A 93 -12.81 4.88 -32.32
C ALA A 93 -13.91 5.90 -32.66
N GLY A 94 -13.84 7.11 -32.08
CA GLY A 94 -14.81 8.19 -32.34
C GLY A 94 -15.38 8.88 -31.10
N GLN A 95 -15.26 8.31 -29.90
CA GLN A 95 -15.78 8.96 -28.69
C GLN A 95 -14.86 10.10 -28.22
N VAL A 96 -15.43 11.29 -28.00
CA VAL A 96 -14.71 12.49 -27.51
C VAL A 96 -14.92 12.64 -26.02
N GLY A 97 -13.87 12.42 -25.23
CA GLY A 97 -13.90 12.53 -23.75
C GLY A 97 -14.28 11.25 -23.02
N LYS A 98 -14.42 11.34 -21.69
CA LYS A 98 -14.67 10.20 -20.78
C LYS A 98 -16.10 10.24 -20.25
N PHE A 99 -16.88 9.22 -20.52
CA PHE A 99 -18.20 9.07 -19.91
C PHE A 99 -18.06 8.41 -18.53
N ARG A 100 -18.55 9.05 -17.46
CA ARG A 100 -18.56 8.50 -16.10
C ARG A 100 -19.82 8.98 -15.38
N ASP A 101 -20.48 8.07 -14.66
CA ASP A 101 -21.61 8.41 -13.78
C ASP A 101 -22.73 9.21 -14.50
N GLY A 102 -23.04 8.83 -15.75
CA GLY A 102 -24.08 9.49 -16.57
C GLY A 102 -23.65 10.81 -17.23
N THR A 103 -22.42 11.27 -17.01
CA THR A 103 -21.93 12.58 -17.53
C THR A 103 -20.71 12.41 -18.44
N LEU A 104 -20.67 13.16 -19.55
CA LEU A 104 -19.51 13.24 -20.44
C LEU A 104 -18.50 14.28 -19.95
N ILE A 105 -17.31 13.82 -19.55
CA ILE A 105 -16.21 14.64 -19.04
C ILE A 105 -15.22 14.91 -20.18
N LEU A 106 -15.10 16.16 -20.60
CA LEU A 106 -14.17 16.60 -21.65
C LEU A 106 -12.88 17.17 -21.06
N GLN A 107 -11.72 16.82 -21.64
CA GLN A 107 -10.46 17.48 -21.31
C GLN A 107 -10.28 18.77 -22.14
N SER A 108 -9.39 19.66 -21.69
CA SER A 108 -9.10 20.91 -22.41
C SER A 108 -8.60 20.69 -23.84
N GLY A 109 -7.87 19.59 -24.08
CA GLY A 109 -7.46 19.17 -25.42
C GLY A 109 -8.65 18.81 -26.33
N ASP A 110 -9.63 18.08 -25.79
CA ASP A 110 -10.85 17.71 -26.52
C ASP A 110 -11.67 18.95 -26.89
N ILE A 111 -11.84 19.87 -25.94
CA ILE A 111 -12.55 21.14 -26.15
C ILE A 111 -11.86 21.97 -27.23
N LYS A 112 -10.53 22.06 -27.21
CA LYS A 112 -9.75 22.76 -28.23
C LYS A 112 -9.94 22.12 -29.60
N LYS A 113 -9.94 20.78 -29.70
CA LYS A 113 -10.16 20.04 -30.94
C LYS A 113 -11.57 20.25 -31.51
N ILE A 114 -12.60 20.27 -30.66
CA ILE A 114 -13.98 20.58 -31.06
C ILE A 114 -14.08 22.02 -31.59
N LYS A 115 -13.45 22.98 -30.89
CA LYS A 115 -13.46 24.39 -31.30
C LYS A 115 -12.68 24.64 -32.60
N SER A 116 -11.58 23.92 -32.83
CA SER A 116 -10.75 24.07 -34.03
C SER A 116 -11.33 23.37 -35.26
N SER A 117 -12.15 22.31 -35.07
CA SER A 117 -12.80 21.57 -36.16
C SER A 117 -14.14 22.17 -36.58
N LYS A 118 -14.57 23.28 -35.96
CA LYS A 118 -15.75 24.02 -36.38
C LYS A 118 -15.48 24.73 -37.71
N VAL A 119 -15.58 23.96 -38.79
CA VAL A 119 -15.73 24.44 -40.16
C VAL A 119 -17.10 25.12 -40.24
N VAL A 120 -17.11 26.27 -40.90
CA VAL A 120 -18.27 27.09 -41.22
C VAL A 120 -19.40 26.23 -41.82
N LYS A 121 -20.65 26.57 -41.50
CA LYS A 121 -21.87 25.96 -42.05
C LYS A 121 -21.86 25.87 -43.56
#